data_AF-A0A2V5M9S6-F1
#
_entry.id   AF-A0A2V5M9S6-F1
#
_cell.length_a   1.000
_cell.length_b   1.000
_cell.length_c   1.000
_cell.angle_alpha   90.00
_cell.angle_beta   90.00
_cell.angle_gamma   90.00
#
_symmetry.space_group_name_H-M   'P 1'
#
loop_
_entity.id
_entity.type
_entity.pdbx_description
1 polymer ?
#
loop_
_entity_poly.entity_id
_entity_poly.type
_entity_poly.pdbx_seq_one_letter_code
_entity_poly.pdbx_strand_id
1 'polypeptide(L)'
;MSSFVKLLATVGMALCLVGGLHATGYFGPYIYLDDGGKNVAGSPEFYWGLEVRRISRDFHPPEKLVVSKEAAQINEEEERTKKTSENTTETDLKDFDSAVQEARIKPADAAKAKEQHKQARAALDATASGTPTPLPAEFDSEFADYHKGAAAYLNQQWDEARAAWENLLKRPEQDRHYRTVWAAFMLGKVALKEKDFPTATQWFQRTRELAKAGFADSSGLAAESYGWEGRAEWKQDHPEKAALLFMNQLALGDASAVVSLKAVIPDREPASGLL
;
A
#
# COMPACT_ATOMS: atom_id res chain seq x y z
N MET A 1 24.93 -59.92 12.21
CA MET A 1 23.80 -58.96 12.24
C MET A 1 22.63 -59.58 11.49
N SER A 2 21.57 -59.93 12.24
CA SER A 2 20.44 -60.73 11.76
C SER A 2 19.63 -60.00 10.69
N SER A 3 19.13 -60.75 9.70
CA SER A 3 18.24 -60.31 8.61
C SER A 3 17.01 -59.53 9.10
N PHE A 4 16.61 -59.71 10.36
CA PHE A 4 15.56 -58.95 11.03
C PHE A 4 15.88 -57.46 11.23
N VAL A 5 17.14 -57.08 11.44
CA VAL A 5 17.53 -55.68 11.65
C VAL A 5 17.50 -54.89 10.34
N LYS A 6 17.75 -55.56 9.21
CA LYS A 6 17.69 -54.93 7.88
C LYS A 6 16.24 -54.68 7.42
N LEU A 7 15.29 -55.54 7.81
CA LEU A 7 13.87 -55.40 7.48
C LEU A 7 13.21 -54.24 8.25
N LEU A 8 13.57 -54.07 9.53
CA LEU A 8 13.09 -52.94 10.35
C LEU A 8 13.62 -51.58 9.87
N ALA A 9 14.85 -51.53 9.34
CA ALA A 9 15.41 -50.30 8.77
C ALA A 9 14.76 -49.89 7.44
N THR A 10 14.26 -50.85 6.64
CA THR A 10 13.59 -50.54 5.36
C THR A 10 12.12 -50.16 5.55
N VAL A 11 11.42 -50.73 6.54
CA VAL A 11 10.04 -50.32 6.84
C VAL A 11 9.99 -48.96 7.57
N GLY A 12 10.98 -48.65 8.42
CA GLY A 12 11.08 -47.35 9.08
C GLY A 12 11.33 -46.18 8.12
N MET A 13 12.04 -46.40 7.01
CA MET A 13 12.34 -45.35 6.03
C MET A 13 11.19 -45.09 5.05
N ALA A 14 10.26 -46.03 4.88
CA ALA A 14 9.05 -45.82 4.08
C ALA A 14 7.94 -45.07 4.83
N LEU A 15 7.94 -45.13 6.17
CA LEU A 15 6.95 -44.45 7.03
C LEU A 15 7.28 -42.97 7.32
N CYS A 16 8.49 -42.51 7.04
CA CYS A 16 8.88 -41.10 7.21
C CYS A 16 8.73 -40.24 5.94
N LEU A 17 8.30 -40.83 4.82
CA LEU A 17 8.03 -40.11 3.55
C LEU A 17 6.53 -39.90 3.29
N VAL A 18 5.67 -40.13 4.29
CA VAL A 18 4.27 -39.66 4.30
C VAL A 18 4.19 -38.31 5.02
N GLY A 19 5.13 -37.41 4.72
CA GLY A 19 4.89 -35.99 4.90
C GLY A 19 3.92 -35.59 3.80
N GLY A 20 2.68 -35.26 4.17
CA GLY A 20 1.61 -34.94 3.24
C GLY A 20 2.09 -33.96 2.17
N LEU A 21 2.23 -34.45 0.94
CA LEU A 21 2.17 -33.61 -0.25
C LEU A 21 0.75 -33.04 -0.30
N HIS A 22 0.51 -31.94 0.41
CA HIS A 22 -0.72 -31.14 0.27
C HIS A 22 -0.67 -30.39 -1.06
N ALA A 23 -0.75 -31.14 -2.17
CA ALA A 23 -0.99 -30.60 -3.50
C ALA A 23 -2.45 -30.13 -3.68
N THR A 24 -3.30 -30.37 -2.69
CA THR A 24 -4.60 -29.74 -2.51
C THR A 24 -4.55 -29.02 -1.17
N GLY A 25 -4.75 -27.70 -1.15
CA GLY A 25 -4.88 -26.93 0.09
C GLY A 25 -5.83 -27.65 1.06
N TYR A 26 -5.51 -27.63 2.34
CA TYR A 26 -6.23 -28.31 3.41
C TYR A 26 -7.68 -27.80 3.52
N PHE A 27 -8.57 -28.33 2.69
CA PHE A 27 -10.01 -28.03 2.65
C PHE A 27 -10.76 -29.35 2.50
N GLY A 28 -10.86 -30.09 3.60
CA GLY A 28 -11.71 -31.27 3.67
C GLY A 28 -13.20 -30.89 3.62
N PRO A 29 -14.10 -31.83 3.26
CA PRO A 29 -15.54 -31.62 3.25
C PRO A 29 -16.11 -31.12 4.59
N TYR A 30 -15.37 -31.31 5.69
CA TYR A 30 -15.73 -30.85 7.02
C TYR A 30 -15.92 -29.32 7.10
N ILE A 31 -15.05 -28.49 6.50
CA ILE A 31 -15.21 -27.03 6.52
C ILE A 31 -16.51 -26.58 5.81
N TYR A 32 -16.93 -27.30 4.77
CA TYR A 32 -18.17 -26.98 4.06
C TYR A 32 -19.42 -27.40 4.84
N LEU A 33 -19.32 -28.46 5.63
CA LEU A 33 -20.42 -29.00 6.44
C LEU A 33 -20.48 -28.40 7.86
N ASP A 34 -19.42 -27.71 8.29
CA ASP A 34 -19.37 -26.94 9.52
C ASP A 34 -20.44 -25.83 9.54
N ASP A 35 -20.80 -25.40 10.75
CA ASP A 35 -21.88 -24.44 11.02
C ASP A 35 -23.24 -24.80 10.37
N GLY A 36 -23.49 -26.10 10.19
CA GLY A 36 -24.75 -26.61 9.63
C GLY A 36 -24.85 -26.50 8.11
N GLY A 37 -23.73 -26.52 7.40
CA GLY A 37 -23.71 -26.42 5.94
C GLY A 37 -23.92 -25.01 5.41
N LYS A 38 -23.81 -23.97 6.26
CA LYS A 38 -23.85 -22.56 5.83
C LYS A 38 -22.83 -22.27 4.73
N ASN A 39 -21.67 -22.92 4.79
CA ASN A 39 -20.61 -22.77 3.80
C ASN A 39 -20.95 -23.42 2.44
N VAL A 40 -21.95 -24.32 2.37
CA VAL A 40 -22.49 -24.87 1.12
C VAL A 40 -23.39 -23.87 0.38
N ALA A 41 -24.04 -22.96 1.12
CA ALA A 41 -24.91 -21.93 0.53
C ALA A 41 -24.12 -20.74 -0.06
N GLY A 42 -22.84 -20.60 0.32
CA GLY A 42 -21.95 -19.56 -0.21
C GLY A 42 -21.26 -19.95 -1.51
N SER A 43 -20.85 -18.95 -2.29
CA SER A 43 -20.08 -19.12 -3.53
C SER A 43 -18.82 -19.96 -3.28
N PRO A 44 -18.49 -20.98 -4.11
CA PRO A 44 -17.27 -21.79 -3.93
C PRO A 44 -16.01 -20.90 -3.89
N GLU A 45 -15.29 -20.90 -2.76
CA GLU A 45 -14.08 -20.05 -2.59
C GLU A 45 -12.91 -20.45 -3.47
N PHE A 46 -12.92 -21.70 -3.95
CA PHE A 46 -11.82 -22.30 -4.71
C PHE A 46 -11.39 -21.44 -5.90
N TYR A 47 -12.31 -20.67 -6.48
CA TYR A 47 -12.04 -19.82 -7.65
C TYR A 47 -12.06 -18.32 -7.36
N TRP A 48 -12.29 -17.85 -6.13
CA TRP A 48 -12.47 -16.43 -5.86
C TRP A 48 -11.31 -15.58 -6.40
N GLY A 49 -10.09 -15.87 -5.96
CA GLY A 49 -8.89 -15.15 -6.39
C GLY A 49 -8.64 -15.25 -7.90
N LEU A 50 -8.97 -16.40 -8.50
CA LEU A 50 -8.83 -16.62 -9.94
C LEU A 50 -9.86 -15.81 -10.75
N GLU A 51 -11.11 -15.80 -10.30
CA GLU A 51 -12.20 -15.08 -10.96
C GLU A 51 -12.02 -13.57 -10.86
N VAL A 52 -11.71 -13.02 -9.68
CA VAL A 52 -11.48 -11.58 -9.58
C VAL A 52 -10.29 -11.13 -10.40
N ARG A 53 -9.23 -11.95 -10.52
CA ARG A 53 -8.10 -11.68 -11.42
C ARG A 53 -8.45 -11.85 -12.89
N ARG A 54 -9.40 -12.72 -13.22
CA ARG A 54 -9.90 -12.85 -14.59
C ARG A 54 -10.70 -11.61 -14.97
N ILE A 55 -11.61 -11.17 -14.09
CA ILE A 55 -12.48 -10.00 -14.29
C ILE A 55 -11.64 -8.71 -14.29
N SER A 56 -10.64 -8.58 -13.41
CA SER A 56 -9.82 -7.37 -13.35
C SER A 56 -9.07 -7.07 -14.65
N ARG A 57 -8.88 -8.06 -15.54
CA ARG A 57 -8.29 -7.85 -16.88
C ARG A 57 -9.14 -6.96 -17.79
N ASP A 58 -10.42 -6.81 -17.49
CA ASP A 58 -11.32 -5.92 -18.24
C ASP A 58 -11.16 -4.46 -17.79
N PHE A 59 -10.46 -4.21 -16.69
CA PHE A 59 -10.18 -2.88 -16.15
C PHE A 59 -8.82 -2.38 -16.65
N HIS A 60 -8.80 -1.12 -17.08
CA HIS A 60 -7.63 -0.52 -17.73
C HIS A 60 -7.35 0.87 -17.13
N PRO A 61 -7.03 0.97 -15.82
CA PRO A 61 -6.66 2.23 -15.21
C PRO A 61 -5.40 2.81 -15.89
N PRO A 62 -5.35 4.13 -16.13
CA PRO A 62 -4.22 4.77 -16.83
C PRO A 62 -2.95 4.89 -15.99
N GLU A 63 -3.06 4.76 -14.67
CA GLU A 63 -1.93 4.82 -13.73
C GLU A 63 -1.01 3.61 -13.86
N LYS A 64 0.16 3.68 -13.23
CA LYS A 64 1.13 2.58 -13.19
C LYS A 64 1.50 2.28 -11.75
N LEU A 65 1.41 1.01 -11.37
CA LEU A 65 1.93 0.56 -10.10
C LEU A 65 3.46 0.64 -10.12
N VAL A 66 4.04 1.32 -9.14
CA VAL A 66 5.48 1.37 -8.93
C VAL A 66 5.85 0.33 -7.89
N VAL A 67 6.51 -0.74 -8.33
CA VAL A 67 6.98 -1.83 -7.44
C VAL A 67 8.49 -1.71 -7.28
N SER A 68 8.98 -1.81 -6.04
CA SER A 68 10.43 -1.81 -5.79
C SER A 68 11.10 -3.03 -6.45
N LYS A 69 12.36 -2.89 -6.90
CA LYS A 69 13.11 -3.99 -7.54
C LYS A 69 13.21 -5.22 -6.66
N GLU A 70 13.26 -5.02 -5.35
CA GLU A 70 13.32 -6.09 -4.35
C GLU A 70 11.97 -6.77 -4.16
N ALA A 71 10.86 -6.03 -4.13
CA ALA A 71 9.52 -6.60 -4.11
C ALA A 71 9.25 -7.43 -5.38
N ALA A 72 9.70 -6.98 -6.54
CA ALA A 72 9.54 -7.69 -7.82
C ALA A 72 10.24 -9.08 -7.84
N GLN A 73 11.21 -9.33 -6.96
CA GLN A 73 11.96 -10.60 -6.87
C GLN A 73 11.37 -11.60 -5.88
N ILE A 74 10.36 -11.22 -5.09
CA ILE A 74 9.75 -12.10 -4.08
C ILE A 74 8.65 -12.95 -4.74
N ASN A 75 8.77 -14.28 -4.68
CA ASN A 75 7.81 -15.21 -5.29
C ASN A 75 6.47 -15.30 -4.54
N GLU A 76 6.41 -14.86 -3.29
CA GLU A 76 5.18 -14.82 -2.49
C GLU A 76 4.50 -13.44 -2.59
N GLU A 77 3.25 -13.42 -3.05
CA GLU A 77 2.51 -12.19 -3.34
C GLU A 77 2.24 -11.34 -2.09
N GLU A 78 2.05 -11.96 -0.91
CA GLU A 78 1.81 -11.26 0.35
C GLU A 78 3.04 -10.49 0.87
N GLU A 79 4.25 -11.07 0.76
CA GLU A 79 5.50 -10.39 1.13
C GLU A 79 5.85 -9.26 0.15
N ARG A 80 5.52 -9.42 -1.13
CA ARG A 80 5.72 -8.39 -2.18
C ARG A 80 4.93 -7.11 -1.89
N THR A 81 3.69 -7.23 -1.40
CA THR A 81 2.85 -6.08 -1.01
C THR A 81 3.38 -5.32 0.20
N LYS A 82 3.91 -6.01 1.22
CA LYS A 82 4.44 -5.36 2.44
C LYS A 82 5.66 -4.49 2.15
N LYS A 83 6.55 -4.98 1.28
CA LYS A 83 7.82 -4.31 0.90
C LYS A 83 7.66 -3.16 -0.11
N THR A 84 6.50 -3.03 -0.77
CA THR A 84 6.22 -1.95 -1.73
C THR A 84 6.10 -0.58 -1.03
N SER A 85 5.64 -0.57 0.24
CA SER A 85 5.54 0.66 1.06
C SER A 85 6.89 1.15 1.65
N GLU A 86 7.91 0.29 1.70
CA GLU A 86 9.18 0.55 2.40
C GLU A 86 10.20 1.37 1.59
N ASN A 87 9.98 1.61 0.29
CA ASN A 87 10.93 2.33 -0.56
C ASN A 87 10.72 3.86 -0.67
N THR A 88 9.96 4.43 0.26
CA THR A 88 9.59 5.86 0.26
C THR A 88 10.82 6.76 0.47
N THR A 89 11.77 6.38 1.34
CA THR A 89 12.97 7.19 1.60
C THR A 89 13.92 7.22 0.40
N GLU A 90 14.15 6.10 -0.29
CA GLU A 90 15.02 6.09 -1.48
C GLU A 90 14.44 6.95 -2.60
N THR A 91 13.13 6.85 -2.82
CA THR A 91 12.42 7.66 -3.82
C THR A 91 12.49 9.14 -3.47
N ASP A 92 12.29 9.48 -2.20
CA ASP A 92 12.31 10.85 -1.73
C ASP A 92 13.68 11.53 -1.97
N LEU A 93 14.77 10.83 -1.65
CA LEU A 93 16.13 11.30 -1.87
C LEU A 93 16.46 11.48 -3.36
N LYS A 94 15.99 10.58 -4.23
CA LYS A 94 16.19 10.68 -5.69
C LYS A 94 15.45 11.87 -6.29
N ASP A 95 14.21 12.12 -5.84
CA ASP A 95 13.44 13.28 -6.26
C ASP A 95 14.12 14.57 -5.85
N PHE A 96 14.66 14.65 -4.63
CA PHE A 96 15.39 15.84 -4.17
C PHE A 96 16.62 16.10 -5.04
N ASP A 97 17.42 15.08 -5.32
CA ASP A 97 18.58 15.19 -6.20
C ASP A 97 18.19 15.67 -7.60
N SER A 98 17.10 15.13 -8.15
CA SER A 98 16.56 15.53 -9.45
C SER A 98 16.07 16.99 -9.44
N ALA A 99 15.40 17.41 -8.37
CA ALA A 99 14.91 18.78 -8.21
C ALA A 99 16.04 19.82 -8.19
N VAL A 100 17.17 19.49 -7.57
CA VAL A 100 18.38 20.34 -7.58
C VAL A 100 19.01 20.36 -8.98
N GLN A 101 19.14 19.19 -9.63
CA GLN A 101 19.76 19.08 -10.96
C GLN A 101 18.95 19.80 -12.04
N GLU A 102 17.62 19.70 -11.99
CA GLU A 102 16.68 20.38 -12.90
C GLU A 102 16.47 21.86 -12.55
N ALA A 103 17.15 22.37 -11.50
CA ALA A 103 17.02 23.73 -10.99
C ALA A 103 15.58 24.15 -10.64
N ARG A 104 14.72 23.18 -10.28
CA ARG A 104 13.36 23.40 -9.78
C ARG A 104 13.38 23.93 -8.35
N ILE A 105 14.34 23.47 -7.56
CA ILE A 105 14.69 24.08 -6.27
C ILE A 105 16.10 24.69 -6.36
N LYS A 106 16.30 25.83 -5.70
CA LYS A 106 17.53 26.63 -5.80
C LYS A 106 18.08 26.95 -4.40
N PRO A 107 18.58 25.95 -3.66
CA PRO A 107 19.23 26.19 -2.39
C PRO A 107 20.50 27.02 -2.60
N ALA A 108 20.80 27.92 -1.65
CA ALA A 108 22.04 28.71 -1.67
C ALA A 108 23.30 27.83 -1.55
N ASP A 109 23.19 26.71 -0.84
CA ASP A 109 24.21 25.67 -0.71
C ASP A 109 23.54 24.31 -0.91
N ALA A 110 23.74 23.72 -2.09
CA ALA A 110 23.12 22.45 -2.47
C ALA A 110 23.63 21.27 -1.64
N ALA A 111 24.91 21.27 -1.22
CA ALA A 111 25.48 20.20 -0.41
C ALA A 111 24.89 20.21 1.00
N LYS A 112 24.79 21.40 1.60
CA LYS A 112 24.12 21.58 2.90
C LYS A 112 22.63 21.23 2.83
N ALA A 113 21.93 21.67 1.79
CA ALA A 113 20.50 21.36 1.64
C ALA A 113 20.25 19.86 1.50
N LYS A 114 21.09 19.15 0.73
CA LYS A 114 21.02 17.69 0.62
C LYS A 114 21.25 16.98 1.96
N GLU A 115 22.19 17.47 2.75
CA GLU A 115 22.45 16.91 4.08
C GLU A 115 21.29 17.18 5.05
N GLN A 116 20.73 18.40 5.06
CA GLN A 116 19.54 18.73 5.85
C GLN A 116 18.35 17.85 5.48
N HIS A 117 18.13 17.63 4.19
CA HIS A 117 17.07 16.76 3.69
C HIS A 117 17.22 15.30 4.14
N LYS A 118 18.44 14.75 4.09
CA LYS A 118 18.73 13.42 4.63
C LYS A 118 18.47 13.32 6.14
N GLN A 119 18.88 14.34 6.89
CA GLN A 119 18.66 14.39 8.34
C GLN A 119 17.18 14.46 8.68
N ALA A 120 16.39 15.22 7.91
CA ALA A 120 14.96 15.28 8.05
C ALA A 120 14.30 13.91 7.81
N ARG A 121 14.69 13.20 6.75
CA ARG A 121 14.24 11.82 6.51
C ARG A 121 14.63 10.86 7.62
N ALA A 122 15.86 10.92 8.11
CA ALA A 122 16.29 10.10 9.24
C ALA A 122 15.47 10.38 10.52
N ALA A 123 15.12 11.65 10.78
CA ALA A 123 14.27 12.01 11.91
C ALA A 123 12.83 11.48 11.76
N LEU A 124 12.27 11.51 10.55
CA LEU A 124 10.96 10.91 10.26
C LEU A 124 10.99 9.39 10.43
N ASP A 125 12.01 8.71 9.92
CA ASP A 125 12.15 7.26 10.02
C ASP A 125 12.36 6.82 11.49
N ALA A 126 13.12 7.59 12.28
CA ALA A 126 13.28 7.37 13.71
C ALA A 126 11.94 7.55 14.47
N THR A 127 11.18 8.59 14.12
CA THR A 127 9.86 8.85 14.72
C THR A 127 8.87 7.74 14.36
N ALA A 128 8.85 7.29 13.10
CA ALA A 128 8.03 6.16 12.65
C ALA A 128 8.40 4.84 13.37
N SER A 129 9.68 4.67 13.71
CA SER A 129 10.19 3.53 14.49
C SER A 129 9.93 3.65 16.00
N GLY A 130 9.23 4.69 16.46
CA GLY A 130 8.85 4.90 17.85
C GLY A 130 9.83 5.74 18.68
N THR A 131 10.81 6.40 18.04
CA THR A 131 11.72 7.34 18.70
C THR A 131 11.42 8.78 18.25
N PRO A 132 10.56 9.52 18.97
CA PRO A 132 10.18 10.88 18.59
C PRO A 132 11.42 11.77 18.43
N THR A 133 11.67 12.20 17.19
CA THR A 133 12.84 13.00 16.84
C THR A 133 12.38 14.31 16.21
N PRO A 134 12.80 15.47 16.72
CA PRO A 134 12.40 16.75 16.16
C PRO A 134 12.97 16.93 14.75
N LEU A 135 12.19 17.54 13.86
CA LEU A 135 12.62 17.82 12.50
C LEU A 135 13.74 18.89 12.51
N PRO A 136 14.88 18.66 11.83
CA PRO A 136 15.91 19.68 11.70
C PRO A 136 15.44 20.84 10.83
N ALA A 137 16.13 21.98 10.92
CA ALA A 137 15.87 23.10 10.03
C ALA A 137 16.33 22.78 8.60
N GLU A 138 15.40 22.84 7.66
CA GLU A 138 15.62 22.66 6.22
C GLU A 138 15.49 23.98 5.46
N PHE A 139 16.08 24.03 4.27
CA PHE A 139 15.82 25.10 3.31
C PHE A 139 14.35 25.07 2.84
N ASP A 140 13.76 26.26 2.67
CA ASP A 140 12.37 26.41 2.23
C ASP A 140 12.14 25.83 0.83
N SER A 141 11.42 24.71 0.78
CA SER A 141 11.13 23.95 -0.43
C SER A 141 9.91 23.07 -0.22
N GLU A 142 9.35 22.53 -1.32
CA GLU A 142 8.24 21.58 -1.24
C GLU A 142 8.56 20.35 -0.37
N PHE A 143 9.83 19.94 -0.31
CA PHE A 143 10.30 18.83 0.52
C PHE A 143 10.20 19.17 2.01
N ALA A 144 10.67 20.36 2.39
CA ALA A 144 10.59 20.83 3.78
C ALA A 144 9.12 20.96 4.25
N ASP A 145 8.23 21.47 3.40
CA ASP A 145 6.80 21.54 3.73
C ASP A 145 6.18 20.15 3.86
N TYR A 146 6.56 19.21 2.98
CA TYR A 146 6.11 17.83 3.07
C TYR A 146 6.59 17.17 4.37
N HIS A 147 7.85 17.37 4.76
CA HIS A 147 8.43 16.84 5.98
C HIS A 147 7.76 17.38 7.25
N LYS A 148 7.40 18.67 7.29
CA LYS A 148 6.60 19.23 8.40
C LYS A 148 5.28 18.49 8.55
N GLY A 149 4.56 18.27 7.44
CA GLY A 149 3.29 17.54 7.45
C GLY A 149 3.47 16.07 7.84
N ALA A 150 4.53 15.41 7.35
CA ALA A 150 4.85 14.03 7.71
C ALA A 150 5.19 13.88 9.21
N ALA A 151 5.97 14.81 9.77
CA ALA A 151 6.28 14.83 11.20
C ALA A 151 5.01 14.99 12.04
N ALA A 152 4.14 15.94 11.68
CA ALA A 152 2.85 16.12 12.35
C ALA A 152 1.97 14.87 12.26
N TYR A 153 1.88 14.25 11.08
CA TYR A 153 1.11 13.02 10.87
C TYR A 153 1.61 11.86 11.74
N LEU A 154 2.93 11.66 11.84
CA LEU A 154 3.51 10.63 12.71
C LEU A 154 3.21 10.88 14.20
N ASN A 155 3.13 12.15 14.59
CA ASN A 155 2.73 12.57 15.94
C ASN A 155 1.20 12.65 16.15
N GLN A 156 0.39 12.21 15.16
CA GLN A 156 -1.07 12.23 15.19
C GLN A 156 -1.67 13.64 15.32
N GLN A 157 -0.93 14.65 14.88
CA GLN A 157 -1.32 16.06 14.83
C GLN A 157 -1.99 16.32 13.48
N TRP A 158 -3.26 15.91 13.35
CA TRP A 158 -3.95 15.87 12.06
C TRP A 158 -4.18 17.25 11.44
N ASP A 159 -4.54 18.24 12.26
CA ASP A 159 -4.76 19.61 11.81
C ASP A 159 -3.46 20.24 11.29
N GLU A 160 -2.36 20.06 12.02
CA GLU A 160 -1.04 20.53 11.64
C GLU A 160 -0.52 19.83 10.37
N ALA A 161 -0.74 18.52 10.25
CA ALA A 161 -0.38 17.75 9.07
C ALA A 161 -1.13 18.26 7.83
N ARG A 162 -2.45 18.43 7.96
CA ARG A 162 -3.30 18.99 6.91
C ARG A 162 -2.84 20.39 6.50
N ALA A 163 -2.65 21.29 7.47
CA ALA A 163 -2.24 22.67 7.20
C ALA A 163 -0.89 22.73 6.46
N ALA A 164 0.07 21.88 6.84
CA ALA A 164 1.36 21.82 6.15
C ALA A 164 1.23 21.41 4.68
N TRP A 165 0.47 20.34 4.39
CA TRP A 165 0.29 19.87 3.01
C TRP A 165 -0.61 20.76 2.17
N GLU A 166 -1.64 21.38 2.75
CA GLU A 166 -2.43 22.40 2.06
C GLU A 166 -1.58 23.63 1.71
N ASN A 167 -0.68 24.05 2.60
CA ASN A 167 0.24 25.14 2.29
C ASN A 167 1.26 24.76 1.20
N LEU A 168 1.73 23.50 1.17
CA LEU A 168 2.52 22.98 0.06
C LEU A 168 1.77 23.11 -1.27
N LEU A 169 0.48 22.71 -1.31
CA LEU A 169 -0.35 22.78 -2.52
C LEU A 169 -0.68 24.22 -2.95
N LYS A 170 -0.55 25.21 -2.07
CA LYS A 170 -0.68 26.64 -2.40
C LYS A 170 0.56 27.23 -3.06
N ARG A 171 1.71 26.54 -3.04
CA ARG A 171 2.91 27.01 -3.77
C ARG A 171 2.60 27.10 -5.28
N PRO A 172 3.27 28.00 -6.02
CA PRO A 172 3.18 28.02 -7.48
C PRO A 172 3.53 26.64 -8.05
N GLU A 173 2.84 26.19 -9.10
CA GLU A 173 3.00 24.82 -9.64
C GLU A 173 4.45 24.45 -9.98
N GLN A 174 5.21 25.43 -10.49
CA GLN A 174 6.63 25.30 -10.81
C GLN A 174 7.52 24.97 -9.59
N ASP A 175 7.08 25.30 -8.38
CA ASP A 175 7.83 25.15 -7.13
C ASP A 175 7.36 23.93 -6.29
N ARG A 176 6.42 23.14 -6.81
CA ARG A 176 5.82 21.99 -6.11
C ARG A 176 5.70 20.73 -6.98
N HIS A 177 6.66 20.50 -7.86
CA HIS A 177 6.58 19.44 -8.86
C HIS A 177 6.58 18.03 -8.25
N TYR A 178 7.42 17.77 -7.23
CA TYR A 178 7.69 16.43 -6.72
C TYR A 178 6.79 15.99 -5.55
N ARG A 179 6.28 16.92 -4.75
CA ARG A 179 5.53 16.61 -3.52
C ARG A 179 4.05 16.92 -3.63
N THR A 180 3.57 17.44 -4.75
CA THR A 180 2.14 17.69 -4.99
C THR A 180 1.29 16.42 -4.93
N VAL A 181 1.68 15.36 -5.64
CA VAL A 181 0.93 14.08 -5.63
C VAL A 181 0.97 13.44 -4.24
N TRP A 182 2.12 13.50 -3.57
CA TRP A 182 2.32 12.96 -2.23
C TRP A 182 1.48 13.69 -1.19
N ALA A 183 1.46 15.02 -1.22
CA ALA A 183 0.66 15.86 -0.33
C ALA A 183 -0.84 15.57 -0.49
N ALA A 184 -1.34 15.50 -1.73
CA ALA A 184 -2.75 15.17 -1.99
C ALA A 184 -3.13 13.78 -1.45
N PHE A 185 -2.28 12.78 -1.69
CA PHE A 185 -2.50 11.43 -1.16
C PHE A 185 -2.54 11.40 0.37
N MET A 186 -1.61 12.11 1.01
CA MET A 186 -1.52 12.17 2.46
C MET A 186 -2.68 12.96 3.10
N LEU A 187 -3.23 13.98 2.43
CA LEU A 187 -4.47 14.65 2.84
C LEU A 187 -5.67 13.68 2.83
N GLY A 188 -5.75 12.80 1.84
CA GLY A 188 -6.73 11.70 1.84
C GLY A 188 -6.55 10.75 3.03
N LYS A 189 -5.30 10.41 3.38
CA LYS A 189 -5.01 9.59 4.57
C LYS A 189 -5.38 10.27 5.88
N VAL A 190 -5.18 11.58 6.01
CA VAL A 190 -5.63 12.34 7.19
C VAL A 190 -7.15 12.33 7.29
N ALA A 191 -7.85 12.60 6.19
CA ALA A 191 -9.32 12.53 6.17
C ALA A 191 -9.84 11.13 6.58
N LEU A 192 -9.16 10.05 6.17
CA LEU A 192 -9.47 8.70 6.65
C LEU A 192 -9.26 8.53 8.16
N LYS A 193 -8.23 9.13 8.75
CA LYS A 193 -7.97 9.07 10.21
C LYS A 193 -9.04 9.77 11.01
N GLU A 194 -9.56 10.87 10.48
CA GLU A 194 -10.66 11.63 11.08
C GLU A 194 -12.04 11.06 10.75
N LYS A 195 -12.12 10.02 9.92
CA LYS A 195 -13.36 9.41 9.42
C LYS A 195 -14.21 10.34 8.54
N ASP A 196 -13.59 11.36 7.95
CA ASP A 196 -14.19 12.16 6.88
C ASP A 196 -13.98 11.45 5.54
N PHE A 197 -14.76 10.39 5.33
CA PHE A 197 -14.66 9.55 4.14
C PHE A 197 -15.00 10.29 2.83
N PRO A 198 -16.00 11.19 2.75
CA PRO A 198 -16.24 11.99 1.55
C PRO A 198 -15.02 12.82 1.14
N THR A 199 -14.37 13.51 2.10
CA THR A 199 -13.17 14.29 1.83
C THR A 199 -12.00 13.38 1.44
N ALA A 200 -11.87 12.20 2.07
CA ALA A 200 -10.86 11.22 1.69
C ALA A 200 -11.02 10.78 0.22
N THR A 201 -12.23 10.43 -0.21
CA THR A 201 -12.52 10.10 -1.62
C THR A 201 -12.04 11.20 -2.57
N GLN A 202 -12.41 12.46 -2.29
CA GLN A 202 -12.04 13.60 -3.14
C GLN A 202 -10.52 13.76 -3.26
N TRP A 203 -9.79 13.60 -2.16
CA TRP A 203 -8.32 13.70 -2.19
C TRP A 203 -7.66 12.57 -2.97
N PHE A 204 -8.16 11.33 -2.87
CA PHE A 204 -7.60 10.23 -3.65
C PHE A 204 -7.87 10.37 -5.16
N GLN A 205 -9.04 10.88 -5.54
CA GLN A 205 -9.32 11.28 -6.93
C GLN A 205 -8.36 12.39 -7.38
N ARG A 206 -8.16 13.40 -6.53
CA ARG A 206 -7.24 14.51 -6.80
C ARG A 206 -5.79 14.06 -6.97
N THR A 207 -5.33 13.06 -6.23
CA THR A 207 -4.01 12.44 -6.41
C THR A 207 -3.80 11.96 -7.85
N ARG A 208 -4.78 11.25 -8.41
CA ARG A 208 -4.72 10.76 -9.81
C ARG A 208 -4.80 11.90 -10.81
N GLU A 209 -5.65 12.89 -10.57
CA GLU A 209 -5.72 14.08 -11.42
C GLU A 209 -4.40 14.85 -11.49
N LEU A 210 -3.71 15.01 -10.35
CA LEU A 210 -2.44 15.71 -10.27
C LEU A 210 -1.33 14.93 -10.96
N ALA A 211 -1.27 13.61 -10.78
CA ALA A 211 -0.34 12.76 -11.54
C ALA A 211 -0.60 12.87 -13.06
N LYS A 212 -1.87 12.81 -13.47
CA LYS A 212 -2.29 12.99 -14.88
C LYS A 212 -1.95 14.39 -15.42
N ALA A 213 -1.96 15.42 -14.57
CA ALA A 213 -1.55 16.78 -14.92
C ALA A 213 -0.03 16.94 -15.09
N GLY A 214 0.75 15.90 -14.81
CA GLY A 214 2.20 15.87 -15.02
C GLY A 214 3.03 16.22 -13.80
N PHE A 215 2.45 16.27 -12.59
CA PHE A 215 3.23 16.29 -11.36
C PHE A 215 3.93 14.94 -11.15
N ALA A 216 5.08 14.93 -10.48
CA ALA A 216 5.84 13.70 -10.31
C ALA A 216 5.07 12.72 -9.41
N ASP A 217 4.89 11.50 -9.90
CA ASP A 217 4.37 10.36 -9.14
C ASP A 217 5.43 9.25 -9.06
N SER A 218 6.59 9.61 -8.52
CA SER A 218 7.78 8.75 -8.41
C SER A 218 7.56 7.49 -7.58
N SER A 219 6.61 7.52 -6.62
CA SER A 219 6.23 6.39 -5.77
C SER A 219 4.97 5.65 -6.25
N GLY A 220 4.31 6.07 -7.33
CA GLY A 220 3.10 5.41 -7.83
C GLY A 220 1.87 5.56 -6.94
N LEU A 221 1.77 6.68 -6.21
CA LEU A 221 0.67 6.96 -5.29
C LEU A 221 -0.66 7.16 -6.03
N ALA A 222 -0.65 7.55 -7.30
CA ALA A 222 -1.86 7.60 -8.10
C ALA A 222 -2.47 6.21 -8.27
N ALA A 223 -1.64 5.19 -8.53
CA ALA A 223 -2.09 3.80 -8.56
C ALA A 223 -2.54 3.31 -7.17
N GLU A 224 -1.77 3.62 -6.12
CA GLU A 224 -2.10 3.21 -4.74
C GLU A 224 -3.43 3.83 -4.25
N SER A 225 -3.79 5.02 -4.75
CA SER A 225 -4.99 5.75 -4.34
C SER A 225 -6.29 4.96 -4.56
N TYR A 226 -6.36 4.03 -5.51
CA TYR A 226 -7.55 3.22 -5.76
C TYR A 226 -7.96 2.38 -4.55
N GLY A 227 -7.01 1.70 -3.90
CA GLY A 227 -7.30 0.88 -2.72
C GLY A 227 -7.76 1.72 -1.53
N TRP A 228 -7.14 2.88 -1.33
CA TRP A 228 -7.51 3.80 -0.25
C TRP A 228 -8.86 4.47 -0.47
N GLU A 229 -9.18 4.87 -1.70
CA GLU A 229 -10.51 5.36 -2.06
C GLU A 229 -11.57 4.26 -1.92
N GLY A 230 -11.27 3.03 -2.36
CA GLY A 230 -12.18 1.90 -2.22
C GLY A 230 -12.53 1.65 -0.75
N ARG A 231 -11.55 1.76 0.14
CA ARG A 231 -11.78 1.71 1.59
C ARG A 231 -12.65 2.86 2.09
N ALA A 232 -12.48 4.09 1.58
CA ALA A 232 -13.32 5.23 1.95
C ALA A 232 -14.78 5.04 1.50
N GLU A 233 -15.00 4.58 0.26
CA GLU A 233 -16.34 4.30 -0.28
C GLU A 233 -17.03 3.16 0.47
N TRP A 234 -16.29 2.10 0.79
CA TRP A 234 -16.83 1.00 1.58
C TRP A 234 -17.30 1.45 2.97
N LYS A 235 -16.54 2.34 3.64
CA LYS A 235 -16.93 2.90 4.94
C LYS A 235 -18.13 3.85 4.86
N GLN A 236 -18.51 4.29 3.68
CA GLN A 236 -19.71 5.08 3.41
C GLN A 236 -20.92 4.22 2.99
N ASP A 237 -20.82 2.89 3.09
CA ASP A 237 -21.85 1.97 2.61
C ASP A 237 -22.08 2.05 1.08
N HIS A 238 -21.00 2.28 0.33
CA HIS A 238 -20.99 2.24 -1.14
C HIS A 238 -20.21 1.03 -1.69
N PRO A 239 -20.66 -0.22 -1.45
CA PRO A 239 -19.90 -1.42 -1.83
C PRO A 239 -19.66 -1.54 -3.34
N GLU A 240 -20.61 -1.10 -4.17
CA GLU A 240 -20.45 -1.13 -5.64
C GLU A 240 -19.30 -0.24 -6.12
N LYS A 241 -19.19 0.98 -5.57
CA LYS A 241 -18.09 1.90 -5.90
C LYS A 241 -16.76 1.34 -5.39
N ALA A 242 -16.74 0.84 -4.16
CA ALA A 242 -15.56 0.23 -3.58
C ALA A 242 -15.05 -0.97 -4.40
N ALA A 243 -15.96 -1.83 -4.87
CA ALA A 243 -15.61 -2.98 -5.71
C ALA A 243 -14.93 -2.55 -7.02
N LEU A 244 -15.45 -1.53 -7.71
CA LEU A 244 -14.82 -1.01 -8.93
C LEU A 244 -13.41 -0.44 -8.68
N LEU A 245 -13.21 0.24 -7.55
CA LEU A 245 -11.92 0.78 -7.16
C LEU A 245 -10.91 -0.34 -6.84
N PHE A 246 -11.31 -1.38 -6.10
CA PHE A 246 -10.45 -2.53 -5.85
C PHE A 246 -10.16 -3.34 -7.13
N MET A 247 -11.09 -3.40 -8.09
CA MET A 247 -10.81 -4.00 -9.40
C MET A 247 -9.74 -3.23 -10.17
N ASN A 248 -9.76 -1.89 -10.14
CA ASN A 248 -8.68 -1.08 -10.71
C ASN A 248 -7.33 -1.34 -10.02
N GLN A 249 -7.31 -1.41 -8.68
CA GLN A 249 -6.11 -1.78 -7.92
C GLN A 249 -5.57 -3.16 -8.35
N LEU A 250 -6.45 -4.14 -8.49
CA LEU A 250 -6.07 -5.49 -8.92
C LEU A 250 -5.57 -5.53 -10.36
N ALA A 251 -6.19 -4.75 -11.25
CA ALA A 251 -5.77 -4.63 -12.65
C ALA A 251 -4.38 -4.01 -12.81
N LEU A 252 -3.99 -3.13 -11.89
CA LEU A 252 -2.64 -2.56 -11.80
C LEU A 252 -1.59 -3.56 -11.29
N GLY A 253 -2.02 -4.75 -10.86
CA GLY A 253 -1.15 -5.84 -10.40
C GLY A 253 -0.99 -5.93 -8.89
N ASP A 254 -1.75 -5.16 -8.10
CA ASP A 254 -1.72 -5.26 -6.64
C ASP A 254 -2.69 -6.34 -6.15
N ALA A 255 -2.11 -7.47 -5.75
CA ALA A 255 -2.85 -8.65 -5.30
C ALA A 255 -3.59 -8.45 -3.97
N SER A 256 -3.25 -7.44 -3.15
CA SER A 256 -3.94 -7.18 -1.88
C SER A 256 -5.43 -6.88 -2.09
N ALA A 257 -5.80 -6.33 -3.25
CA ALA A 257 -7.17 -6.06 -3.64
C ALA A 257 -8.07 -7.31 -3.65
N VAL A 258 -7.51 -8.52 -3.80
CA VAL A 258 -8.29 -9.78 -3.74
C VAL A 258 -8.98 -9.93 -2.39
N VAL A 259 -8.33 -9.54 -1.29
CA VAL A 259 -8.90 -9.58 0.06
C VAL A 259 -9.90 -8.43 0.24
N SER A 260 -9.57 -7.23 -0.22
CA SER A 260 -10.48 -6.07 -0.14
C SER A 260 -11.79 -6.30 -0.90
N LEU A 261 -11.75 -6.97 -2.05
CA LEU A 261 -12.95 -7.36 -2.80
C LEU A 261 -13.85 -8.33 -2.04
N LYS A 262 -13.30 -9.19 -1.16
CA LYS A 262 -14.14 -10.06 -0.32
C LYS A 262 -14.97 -9.23 0.67
N ALA A 263 -14.38 -8.18 1.24
CA ALA A 263 -15.02 -7.37 2.26
C ALA A 263 -16.25 -6.57 1.76
N VAL A 264 -16.39 -6.39 0.44
CA VAL A 264 -17.51 -5.65 -0.17
C VAL A 264 -18.59 -6.53 -0.77
N ILE A 265 -18.42 -7.86 -0.76
CA ILE A 265 -19.44 -8.80 -1.23
C ILE A 265 -20.19 -9.38 -0.01
N PRO A 266 -21.51 -9.14 0.09
CA PRO A 266 -22.29 -9.39 1.31
C PRO A 266 -22.59 -10.87 1.60
N ASP A 267 -22.03 -11.83 0.84
CA ASP A 267 -22.32 -13.24 1.06
C ASP A 267 -21.51 -13.86 2.23
N ARG A 268 -20.61 -13.11 2.90
CA ARG A 268 -19.93 -13.53 4.12
C ARG A 268 -19.60 -12.38 5.08
N GLU A 269 -20.06 -12.48 6.33
CA GLU A 269 -19.39 -11.81 7.46
C GLU A 269 -18.00 -12.45 7.64
N PRO A 270 -16.90 -11.68 7.74
CA PRO A 270 -15.59 -12.26 7.98
C PRO A 270 -15.62 -13.03 9.29
N ALA A 271 -15.30 -14.32 9.26
CA ALA A 271 -15.12 -15.11 10.46
C ALA A 271 -14.05 -14.42 11.33
N SER A 272 -14.48 -13.76 12.39
CA SER A 272 -13.63 -13.12 13.40
C SER A 272 -12.60 -12.10 12.87
N GLY A 273 -13.07 -10.92 12.47
CA GLY A 273 -12.34 -9.66 12.73
C GLY A 273 -10.94 -9.47 12.15
N LEU A 274 -10.56 -10.19 11.10
CA LEU A 274 -9.32 -9.96 10.37
C LEU A 274 -9.57 -9.04 9.16
N LEU A 275 -9.11 -7.80 9.29
CA LEU A 275 -8.77 -6.84 8.22
C LEU A 275 -7.42 -6.23 8.53
#